data_AF-A0A2E0MV46-F1
#
_entry.id   AF-A0A2E0MV46-F1
#
_cell.length_a   1.000
_cell.length_b   1.000
_cell.length_c   1.000
_cell.angle_alpha   90.00
_cell.angle_beta   90.00
_cell.angle_gamma   90.00
#
_symmetry.space_group_name_H-M   'P 1'
#
loop_
_entity.id
_entity.type
_entity.pdbx_description
1 polymer ?
#
loop_
_entity_poly.entity_id
_entity_poly.type
_entity_poly.pdbx_seq_one_letter_code
_entity_poly.pdbx_strand_id
1 'polypeptide(L)'
;MKFKTDKTKDFNDDLNIIIEALENDEKISFSKFCDGEWAIMTDTPMPEVQHGEWTFDPNNEYDAMLRNALVSAFQYNNPRYYIGISGPAVWGAPTFLSMLHNSQQPPERITWADIFVNCNYKTYVDRMVPLYSRKPVVLFCNEDADISDAPFDVVKKFTVQDRAWRSGLGLIEEAKQYVIDNDVKDHYFLFCCGPIGNVLCAALTDLEEDNTYLDVGSTLNPYLKLDKYFRDYYNEDSIFAKHKGVWLHAG
;
A
#
# COMPACT_ATOMS: atom_id res chain seq x y z
N MET A 1 8.75 -0.28 15.27
CA MET A 1 8.17 1.05 14.93
C MET A 1 6.85 1.34 15.67
N LYS A 2 6.53 2.59 15.99
CA LYS A 2 5.20 3.03 16.49
C LYS A 2 4.90 4.46 16.05
N PHE A 3 3.68 4.74 15.60
CA PHE A 3 3.26 6.10 15.26
C PHE A 3 2.77 6.88 16.47
N LYS A 4 2.83 8.21 16.39
CA LYS A 4 2.21 9.10 17.37
C LYS A 4 0.68 8.96 17.31
N THR A 5 0.03 9.05 18.47
CA THR A 5 -1.43 8.94 18.62
C THR A 5 -2.08 10.20 19.20
N ASP A 6 -1.28 11.07 19.81
CA ASP A 6 -1.71 12.35 20.38
C ASP A 6 -1.77 13.45 19.32
N LYS A 7 -2.15 14.67 19.75
CA LYS A 7 -2.33 15.86 18.91
C LYS A 7 -1.05 16.34 18.21
N THR A 8 0.11 15.75 18.48
CA THR A 8 1.38 16.02 17.81
C THR A 8 1.67 15.06 16.66
N LYS A 9 0.74 14.15 16.33
CA LYS A 9 0.81 13.31 15.13
C LYS A 9 0.87 14.22 13.90
N ASP A 10 1.86 13.99 13.05
CA ASP A 10 2.14 14.83 11.91
C ASP A 10 2.42 13.98 10.66
N PHE A 11 1.87 14.40 9.52
CA PHE A 11 1.97 13.68 8.27
C PHE A 11 3.42 13.48 7.79
N ASN A 12 4.29 14.47 7.98
CA ASN A 12 5.68 14.38 7.56
C ASN A 12 6.50 13.58 8.57
N ASP A 13 6.22 13.73 9.87
CA ASP A 13 6.89 12.95 10.92
C ASP A 13 6.60 11.45 10.80
N ASP A 14 5.36 11.06 10.50
CA ASP A 14 5.00 9.65 10.35
C ASP A 14 5.69 9.00 9.14
N LEU A 15 5.95 9.75 8.05
CA LEU A 15 6.80 9.27 6.97
C LEU A 15 8.23 9.05 7.46
N ASN A 16 8.79 9.98 8.24
CA ASN A 16 10.14 9.83 8.81
C ASN A 16 10.23 8.58 9.68
N ILE A 17 9.19 8.26 10.46
CA ILE A 17 9.13 7.03 11.27
C ILE A 17 9.25 5.77 10.40
N ILE A 18 8.59 5.72 9.24
CA ILE A 18 8.70 4.59 8.30
C ILE A 18 10.11 4.53 7.69
N ILE A 19 10.65 5.68 7.28
CA ILE A 19 12.01 5.77 6.72
C ILE A 19 13.04 5.29 7.74
N GLU A 20 12.96 5.74 8.99
CA GLU A 20 13.85 5.34 10.08
C GLU A 20 13.77 3.83 10.34
N ALA A 21 12.58 3.23 10.27
CA ALA A 21 12.42 1.78 10.39
C ALA A 21 13.19 1.04 9.29
N LEU A 22 13.11 1.50 8.02
CA LEU A 22 13.90 0.92 6.93
C LEU A 22 15.40 1.20 7.07
N GLU A 23 15.78 2.39 7.55
CA GLU A 23 17.18 2.76 7.79
C GLU A 23 17.82 1.84 8.84
N ASN A 24 17.06 1.44 9.87
CA ASN A 24 17.44 0.55 10.97
C ASN A 24 17.24 -0.94 10.66
N ASP A 25 16.89 -1.30 9.42
CA ASP A 25 16.62 -2.68 9.01
C ASP A 25 15.49 -3.38 9.82
N GLU A 26 14.53 -2.60 10.34
CA GLU A 26 13.35 -3.18 10.97
C GLU A 26 12.51 -3.92 9.94
N LYS A 27 12.18 -5.18 10.22
CA LYS A 27 11.29 -5.96 9.36
C LYS A 27 9.85 -5.51 9.61
N ILE A 28 9.30 -4.68 8.71
CA ILE A 28 7.93 -4.18 8.81
C ILE A 28 7.06 -4.63 7.64
N SER A 29 5.75 -4.52 7.84
CA SER A 29 4.75 -4.64 6.80
C SER A 29 3.86 -3.41 6.81
N PHE A 30 3.73 -2.73 5.67
CA PHE A 30 2.92 -1.53 5.54
C PHE A 30 1.93 -1.66 4.38
N SER A 31 0.65 -1.41 4.66
CA SER A 31 -0.45 -1.61 3.71
C SER A 31 -1.37 -0.38 3.70
N LYS A 32 -1.65 0.22 2.54
CA LYS A 32 -2.46 1.45 2.46
C LYS A 32 -3.87 1.11 1.99
N PHE A 33 -4.86 1.39 2.81
CA PHE A 33 -6.27 1.23 2.46
C PHE A 33 -6.84 2.61 2.15
N CYS A 34 -7.01 2.89 0.86
CA CYS A 34 -7.54 4.15 0.37
C CYS A 34 -9.07 4.05 0.19
N ASP A 35 -9.61 4.98 -0.57
CA ASP A 35 -11.02 5.07 -0.94
C ASP A 35 -11.51 3.89 -1.78
N GLY A 36 -10.72 3.45 -2.77
CA GLY A 36 -11.04 2.28 -3.60
C GLY A 36 -11.18 1.00 -2.77
N GLU A 37 -10.20 0.72 -1.89
CA GLU A 37 -10.26 -0.45 -1.00
C GLU A 37 -11.44 -0.36 -0.03
N TRP A 38 -11.71 0.82 0.52
CA TRP A 38 -12.84 1.01 1.44
C TRP A 38 -14.19 0.80 0.75
N ALA A 39 -14.35 1.27 -0.49
CA ALA A 39 -15.57 1.06 -1.27
C ALA A 39 -15.84 -0.43 -1.51
N ILE A 40 -14.80 -1.20 -1.87
CA ILE A 40 -14.89 -2.67 -2.02
C ILE A 40 -15.31 -3.31 -0.69
N MET A 41 -14.64 -2.97 0.41
CA MET A 41 -14.92 -3.57 1.73
C MET A 41 -16.34 -3.28 2.26
N THR A 42 -16.96 -2.18 1.81
CA THR A 42 -18.29 -1.74 2.27
C THR A 42 -19.43 -2.04 1.31
N ASP A 43 -19.17 -2.88 0.29
CA ASP A 43 -20.13 -3.20 -0.76
C ASP A 43 -20.64 -1.97 -1.52
N THR A 44 -19.87 -0.89 -1.53
CA THR A 44 -20.19 0.31 -2.30
C THR A 44 -19.91 0.01 -3.78
N PRO A 45 -20.93 -0.03 -4.67
CA PRO A 45 -20.69 -0.29 -6.08
C PRO A 45 -19.80 0.83 -6.64
N MET A 46 -18.70 0.45 -7.26
CA MET A 46 -17.82 1.38 -7.97
C MET A 46 -18.04 1.22 -9.48
N PRO A 47 -18.86 2.07 -10.13
CA PRO A 47 -18.89 2.13 -11.58
C PRO A 47 -17.59 2.77 -12.08
N GLU A 48 -16.79 2.06 -12.89
CA GLU A 48 -15.54 2.50 -13.55
C GLU A 48 -14.95 3.83 -13.01
N VAL A 49 -14.44 3.84 -11.77
CA VAL A 49 -13.84 5.07 -11.21
C VAL A 49 -12.34 5.07 -11.56
N GLN A 50 -11.91 6.18 -12.18
CA GLN A 50 -10.58 6.46 -12.72
C GLN A 50 -10.06 5.38 -13.69
N HIS A 51 -10.17 5.67 -14.99
CA HIS A 51 -9.57 4.90 -16.09
C HIS A 51 -10.08 3.46 -16.30
N GLY A 52 -11.18 3.05 -15.66
CA GLY A 52 -11.80 1.73 -15.90
C GLY A 52 -11.06 0.54 -15.28
N GLU A 53 -10.21 0.82 -14.28
CA GLU A 53 -9.26 -0.15 -13.70
C GLU A 53 -9.91 -1.12 -12.69
N TRP A 54 -11.03 -0.74 -12.05
CA TRP A 54 -11.62 -1.50 -10.93
C TRP A 54 -13.13 -1.62 -11.07
N THR A 55 -13.62 -2.85 -11.28
CA THR A 55 -15.05 -3.18 -11.24
C THR A 55 -15.29 -4.18 -10.11
N PHE A 56 -16.20 -3.84 -9.20
CA PHE A 56 -16.62 -4.72 -8.11
C PHE A 56 -18.14 -4.93 -8.19
N ASP A 57 -18.58 -6.18 -8.22
CA ASP A 57 -19.99 -6.56 -8.15
C ASP A 57 -20.24 -7.35 -6.85
N PRO A 58 -20.98 -6.80 -5.87
CA PRO A 58 -21.26 -7.49 -4.60
C PRO A 58 -22.10 -8.77 -4.78
N ASN A 59 -22.72 -8.97 -5.94
CA ASN A 59 -23.49 -10.19 -6.24
C ASN A 59 -22.65 -11.29 -6.89
N ASN A 60 -21.40 -11.00 -7.25
CA ASN A 60 -20.48 -11.98 -7.81
C ASN A 60 -19.72 -12.69 -6.68
N GLU A 61 -19.80 -14.03 -6.64
CA GLU A 61 -19.18 -14.84 -5.58
C GLU A 61 -17.66 -14.67 -5.49
N TYR A 62 -16.97 -14.50 -6.63
CA TYR A 62 -15.53 -14.32 -6.66
C TYR A 62 -15.12 -12.94 -6.16
N ASP A 63 -15.84 -11.89 -6.57
CA ASP A 63 -15.65 -10.52 -6.04
C ASP A 63 -15.90 -10.49 -4.51
N ALA A 64 -16.89 -11.25 -4.02
CA ALA A 64 -17.15 -11.39 -2.58
C ALA A 64 -16.00 -12.11 -1.84
N MET A 65 -15.40 -13.16 -2.42
CA MET A 65 -14.22 -13.83 -1.85
C MET A 65 -13.04 -12.87 -1.73
N LEU A 66 -12.75 -12.10 -2.76
CA LEU A 66 -11.67 -11.10 -2.76
C LEU A 66 -11.93 -10.00 -1.73
N ARG A 67 -13.17 -9.48 -1.67
CA ARG A 67 -13.59 -8.52 -0.65
C ARG A 67 -13.32 -9.06 0.75
N ASN A 68 -13.70 -10.31 1.03
CA ASN A 68 -13.48 -10.92 2.34
C ASN A 68 -11.98 -11.07 2.67
N ALA A 69 -11.15 -11.37 1.67
CA ALA A 69 -9.70 -11.36 1.85
C ALA A 69 -9.15 -9.97 2.16
N LEU A 70 -9.67 -8.91 1.51
CA LEU A 70 -9.30 -7.53 1.78
C LEU A 70 -9.77 -7.06 3.17
N VAL A 71 -10.99 -7.40 3.60
CA VAL A 71 -11.46 -7.14 4.96
C VAL A 71 -10.58 -7.85 5.99
N SER A 72 -10.19 -9.10 5.70
CA SER A 72 -9.29 -9.86 6.57
C SER A 72 -7.90 -9.22 6.64
N ALA A 73 -7.36 -8.73 5.53
CA ALA A 73 -6.10 -7.98 5.50
C ALA A 73 -6.20 -6.66 6.27
N PHE A 74 -7.31 -5.94 6.16
CA PHE A 74 -7.56 -4.68 6.88
C PHE A 74 -7.59 -4.89 8.41
N GLN A 75 -8.12 -6.03 8.85
CA GLN A 75 -8.24 -6.42 10.25
C GLN A 75 -7.07 -7.31 10.74
N TYR A 76 -6.08 -7.56 9.90
CA TYR A 76 -4.99 -8.48 10.22
C TYR A 76 -4.14 -7.97 11.38
N ASN A 77 -4.16 -8.70 12.50
CA ASN A 77 -3.52 -8.28 13.72
C ASN A 77 -2.13 -8.92 13.87
N ASN A 78 -1.08 -8.17 13.55
CA ASN A 78 0.29 -8.60 13.71
C ASN A 78 1.16 -7.40 14.18
N PRO A 79 2.02 -7.55 15.22
CA PRO A 79 2.80 -6.43 15.77
C PRO A 79 3.67 -5.65 14.78
N ARG A 80 4.04 -6.26 13.65
CA ARG A 80 4.82 -5.64 12.57
C ARG A 80 3.99 -5.24 11.34
N TYR A 81 2.67 -5.43 11.39
CA TYR A 81 1.73 -4.99 10.34
C TYR A 81 1.11 -3.64 10.72
N TYR A 82 1.38 -2.65 9.88
CA TYR A 82 0.97 -1.26 9.99
C TYR A 82 0.08 -0.91 8.81
N ILE A 83 -0.91 -0.06 9.03
CA ILE A 83 -1.83 0.34 7.97
C ILE A 83 -1.89 1.86 7.79
N GLY A 84 -2.07 2.28 6.54
CA GLY A 84 -2.55 3.60 6.20
C GLY A 84 -4.05 3.58 5.97
N ILE A 85 -4.79 4.59 6.44
CA ILE A 85 -6.22 4.79 6.13
C ILE A 85 -6.49 6.17 5.52
N SER A 86 -7.54 6.28 4.72
CA SER A 86 -7.97 7.56 4.13
C SER A 86 -8.29 8.60 5.20
N GLY A 87 -7.65 9.77 5.10
CA GLY A 87 -7.91 10.89 5.99
C GLY A 87 -9.31 11.50 5.81
N PRO A 88 -9.77 12.32 6.79
CA PRO A 88 -11.05 13.01 6.75
C PRO A 88 -11.19 14.00 5.58
N ALA A 89 -10.07 14.50 5.04
CA ALA A 89 -10.07 15.42 3.90
C ALA A 89 -10.47 14.73 2.59
N VAL A 90 -10.36 13.41 2.50
CA VAL A 90 -10.64 12.63 1.29
C VAL A 90 -12.11 12.18 1.27
N TRP A 91 -12.60 11.58 2.35
CA TRP A 91 -13.95 10.98 2.43
C TRP A 91 -14.84 11.50 3.58
N GLY A 92 -14.41 12.57 4.23
CA GLY A 92 -15.11 13.14 5.38
C GLY A 92 -14.81 12.41 6.70
N ALA A 93 -15.12 13.10 7.79
CA ALA A 93 -14.95 12.57 9.15
C ALA A 93 -15.68 11.23 9.42
N PRO A 94 -16.93 11.00 8.95
CA PRO A 94 -17.62 9.75 9.22
C PRO A 94 -16.89 8.52 8.65
N THR A 95 -16.39 8.62 7.42
CA THR A 95 -15.66 7.52 6.78
C THR A 95 -14.33 7.26 7.49
N PHE A 96 -13.56 8.30 7.79
CA PHE A 96 -12.31 8.19 8.54
C PHE A 96 -12.52 7.48 9.90
N LEU A 97 -13.54 7.90 10.67
CA LEU A 97 -13.86 7.27 11.96
C LEU A 97 -14.32 5.82 11.79
N SER A 98 -15.06 5.52 10.72
CA SER A 98 -15.46 4.15 10.39
C SER A 98 -14.26 3.27 10.05
N MET A 99 -13.30 3.76 9.25
CA MET A 99 -12.07 3.04 8.94
C MET A 99 -11.25 2.79 10.20
N LEU A 100 -11.06 3.81 11.05
CA LEU A 100 -10.38 3.65 12.35
C LEU A 100 -11.02 2.53 13.18
N HIS A 101 -12.34 2.57 13.36
CA HIS A 101 -13.06 1.59 14.16
C HIS A 101 -13.00 0.18 13.56
N ASN A 102 -13.26 0.04 12.27
CA ASN A 102 -13.35 -1.26 11.61
C ASN A 102 -12.00 -1.92 11.33
N SER A 103 -10.90 -1.15 11.35
CA SER A 103 -9.55 -1.71 11.19
C SER A 103 -9.16 -2.65 12.32
N GLN A 104 -9.73 -2.45 13.52
CA GLN A 104 -9.36 -3.17 14.75
C GLN A 104 -7.85 -3.09 15.10
N GLN A 105 -7.12 -2.16 14.47
CA GLN A 105 -5.70 -1.96 14.75
C GLN A 105 -5.52 -1.06 15.98
N PRO A 106 -4.46 -1.27 16.78
CA PRO A 106 -4.02 -0.31 17.78
C PRO A 106 -3.68 1.03 17.12
N PRO A 107 -4.05 2.18 17.72
CA PRO A 107 -3.82 3.50 17.13
C PRO A 107 -2.36 3.77 16.73
N GLU A 108 -1.38 3.23 17.45
CA GLU A 108 0.06 3.37 17.13
C GLU A 108 0.50 2.60 15.87
N ARG A 109 -0.38 1.77 15.29
CA ARG A 109 -0.15 1.04 14.03
C ARG A 109 -0.93 1.59 12.85
N ILE A 110 -1.59 2.74 13.03
CA ILE A 110 -2.40 3.40 12.01
C ILE A 110 -1.80 4.78 11.67
N THR A 111 -1.67 5.04 10.37
CA THR A 111 -1.29 6.34 9.82
C THR A 111 -2.11 6.63 8.56
N TRP A 112 -1.69 7.59 7.76
CA TRP A 112 -2.36 8.00 6.52
C TRP A 112 -2.14 7.02 5.37
N ALA A 113 -3.17 6.74 4.59
CA ALA A 113 -3.03 5.96 3.35
C ALA A 113 -2.28 6.74 2.26
N ASP A 114 -2.30 8.08 2.30
CA ASP A 114 -1.58 8.93 1.36
C ASP A 114 -0.16 9.31 1.84
N ILE A 115 0.38 8.62 2.86
CA ILE A 115 1.65 8.98 3.52
C ILE A 115 2.87 9.07 2.59
N PHE A 116 2.89 8.33 1.47
CA PHE A 116 3.98 8.35 0.49
C PHE A 116 3.78 9.33 -0.67
N VAL A 117 2.63 10.01 -0.74
CA VAL A 117 2.26 10.91 -1.85
C VAL A 117 2.11 12.35 -1.37
N ASN A 118 1.55 13.22 -2.20
CA ASN A 118 1.30 14.63 -1.87
C ASN A 118 2.58 15.35 -1.42
N CYS A 119 2.55 16.16 -0.35
CA CYS A 119 3.74 16.87 0.13
C CYS A 119 4.86 15.98 0.65
N ASN A 120 4.57 14.70 0.89
CA ASN A 120 5.56 13.70 1.28
C ASN A 120 6.26 13.07 0.09
N TYR A 121 5.72 13.17 -1.14
CA TYR A 121 6.25 12.45 -2.30
C TYR A 121 7.72 12.77 -2.59
N LYS A 122 8.10 14.05 -2.50
CA LYS A 122 9.49 14.47 -2.67
C LYS A 122 10.42 13.80 -1.65
N THR A 123 10.06 13.87 -0.37
CA THR A 123 10.84 13.23 0.70
C THR A 123 10.89 11.71 0.55
N TYR A 124 9.77 11.08 0.15
CA TYR A 124 9.70 9.66 -0.15
C TYR A 124 10.68 9.27 -1.27
N VAL A 125 10.68 9.99 -2.39
CA VAL A 125 11.59 9.77 -3.51
C VAL A 125 13.04 10.02 -3.11
N ASP A 126 13.33 11.10 -2.41
CA ASP A 126 14.71 11.51 -2.08
C ASP A 126 15.32 10.63 -0.97
N ARG A 127 14.52 10.06 -0.07
CA ARG A 127 15.01 9.35 1.12
C ARG A 127 14.59 7.89 1.22
N MET A 128 13.37 7.52 0.84
CA MET A 128 12.86 6.16 1.01
C MET A 128 13.20 5.26 -0.19
N VAL A 129 12.99 5.73 -1.42
CA VAL A 129 13.28 4.96 -2.65
C VAL A 129 14.74 4.48 -2.71
N PRO A 130 15.76 5.29 -2.38
CA PRO A 130 17.15 4.82 -2.36
C PRO A 130 17.41 3.69 -1.36
N LEU A 131 16.59 3.53 -0.31
CA LEU A 131 16.75 2.44 0.65
C LEU A 131 16.40 1.09 0.04
N TYR A 132 15.57 1.05 -1.01
CA TYR A 132 15.19 -0.19 -1.67
C TYR A 132 16.38 -0.90 -2.33
N SER A 133 17.48 -0.18 -2.63
CA SER A 133 18.69 -0.78 -3.19
C SER A 133 19.54 -1.53 -2.15
N ARG A 134 19.18 -1.50 -0.86
CA ARG A 134 19.94 -2.16 0.21
C ARG A 134 19.76 -3.68 0.21
N LYS A 135 18.70 -4.17 -0.45
CA LYS A 135 18.31 -5.59 -0.47
C LYS A 135 17.72 -5.96 -1.83
N PRO A 136 17.71 -7.26 -2.18
CA PRO A 136 16.96 -7.73 -3.34
C PRO A 136 15.47 -7.39 -3.24
N VAL A 137 14.88 -6.99 -4.36
CA VAL A 137 13.48 -6.59 -4.47
C VAL A 137 12.65 -7.64 -5.23
N VAL A 138 11.55 -8.05 -4.62
CA VAL A 138 10.43 -8.73 -5.28
C VAL A 138 9.37 -7.68 -5.60
N LEU A 139 9.16 -7.40 -6.89
CA LEU A 139 8.28 -6.32 -7.35
C LEU A 139 6.98 -6.87 -7.90
N PHE A 140 5.85 -6.34 -7.45
CA PHE A 140 4.52 -6.59 -7.99
C PHE A 140 4.04 -5.33 -8.70
N CYS A 141 3.82 -5.37 -10.02
CA CYS A 141 3.49 -4.17 -10.80
C CYS A 141 2.68 -4.53 -12.05
N ASN A 142 2.20 -3.50 -12.76
CA ASN A 142 1.49 -3.69 -14.03
C ASN A 142 2.35 -4.46 -15.05
N GLU A 143 1.74 -5.29 -15.90
CA GLU A 143 2.45 -6.05 -16.93
C GLU A 143 3.27 -5.16 -17.88
N ASP A 144 2.79 -3.95 -18.17
CA ASP A 144 3.44 -2.95 -19.01
C ASP A 144 4.64 -2.25 -18.35
N ALA A 145 4.91 -2.51 -17.07
CA ALA A 145 6.01 -1.86 -16.36
C ALA A 145 7.38 -2.23 -16.96
N ASP A 146 8.16 -1.21 -17.31
CA ASP A 146 9.56 -1.35 -17.69
C ASP A 146 10.45 -1.03 -16.48
N ILE A 147 11.17 -2.04 -16.00
CA ILE A 147 12.03 -1.94 -14.81
C ILE A 147 13.47 -1.55 -15.14
N SER A 148 13.81 -1.23 -16.39
CA SER A 148 15.19 -0.93 -16.78
C SER A 148 15.82 0.22 -16.01
N ASP A 149 14.99 1.15 -15.54
CA ASP A 149 15.40 2.37 -14.87
C ASP A 149 15.08 2.35 -13.36
N ALA A 150 14.66 1.19 -12.83
CA ALA A 150 14.42 1.02 -11.41
C ALA A 150 15.74 1.22 -10.63
N PRO A 151 15.78 2.08 -9.60
CA PRO A 151 17.01 2.38 -8.85
C PRO A 151 17.39 1.30 -7.83
N PHE A 152 16.89 0.08 -7.97
CA PHE A 152 17.06 -1.04 -7.05
C PHE A 152 17.04 -2.38 -7.81
N ASP A 153 17.60 -3.43 -7.21
CA ASP A 153 17.78 -4.73 -7.83
C ASP A 153 16.49 -5.58 -7.75
N VAL A 154 15.75 -5.67 -8.86
CA VAL A 154 14.54 -6.49 -8.95
C VAL A 154 14.92 -7.92 -9.32
N VAL A 155 14.92 -8.83 -8.34
CA VAL A 155 15.25 -10.25 -8.52
C VAL A 155 14.05 -11.09 -8.99
N LYS A 156 12.82 -10.61 -8.74
CA LYS A 156 11.60 -11.25 -9.22
C LYS A 156 10.54 -10.18 -9.50
N LYS A 157 9.97 -10.23 -10.70
CA LYS A 157 8.80 -9.43 -11.11
C LYS A 157 7.57 -10.33 -11.15
N PHE A 158 6.52 -9.95 -10.44
CA PHE A 158 5.17 -10.45 -10.62
C PHE A 158 4.34 -9.37 -11.31
N THR A 159 3.56 -9.78 -12.31
CA THR A 159 2.79 -8.85 -13.13
C THR A 159 1.29 -8.99 -12.89
N VAL A 160 0.61 -7.84 -12.93
CA VAL A 160 -0.84 -7.74 -12.89
C VAL A 160 -1.36 -7.03 -14.13
N GLN A 161 -2.49 -7.47 -14.68
CA GLN A 161 -3.16 -6.80 -15.80
C GLN A 161 -4.07 -5.67 -15.29
N ASP A 162 -4.54 -4.82 -16.19
CA ASP A 162 -5.65 -3.91 -15.89
C ASP A 162 -6.87 -4.75 -15.47
N ARG A 163 -7.45 -4.47 -14.29
CA ARG A 163 -8.50 -5.28 -13.59
C ARG A 163 -8.00 -6.53 -12.83
N ALA A 164 -6.72 -6.61 -12.52
CA ALA A 164 -6.12 -7.75 -11.82
C ALA A 164 -6.72 -8.13 -10.46
N TRP A 165 -7.56 -7.27 -9.86
CA TRP A 165 -8.39 -7.66 -8.72
C TRP A 165 -9.07 -9.01 -8.98
N ARG A 166 -9.64 -9.23 -10.17
CA ARG A 166 -10.37 -10.45 -10.55
C ARG A 166 -9.51 -11.68 -10.88
N SER A 167 -8.18 -11.55 -10.90
CA SER A 167 -7.26 -12.69 -11.04
C SER A 167 -6.36 -12.85 -9.81
N GLY A 168 -6.57 -12.06 -8.77
CA GLY A 168 -5.62 -11.85 -7.68
C GLY A 168 -5.41 -13.04 -6.76
N LEU A 169 -6.40 -13.93 -6.59
CA LEU A 169 -6.24 -15.07 -5.66
C LEU A 169 -5.15 -16.04 -6.10
N GLY A 170 -5.00 -16.29 -7.41
CA GLY A 170 -3.94 -17.15 -7.93
C GLY A 170 -2.54 -16.56 -7.69
N LEU A 171 -2.42 -15.23 -7.81
CA LEU A 171 -1.17 -14.51 -7.58
C LEU A 171 -0.70 -14.60 -6.12
N ILE A 172 -1.63 -14.61 -5.15
CA ILE A 172 -1.28 -14.79 -3.73
C ILE A 172 -0.60 -16.15 -3.52
N GLU A 173 -1.18 -17.22 -4.06
CA GLU A 173 -0.61 -18.56 -3.90
C GLU A 173 0.70 -18.73 -4.67
N GLU A 174 0.82 -18.15 -5.86
CA GLU A 174 2.09 -18.11 -6.62
C GLU A 174 3.20 -17.40 -5.82
N ALA A 175 2.88 -16.25 -5.21
CA ALA A 175 3.84 -15.50 -4.39
C ALA A 175 4.29 -16.27 -3.15
N LYS A 176 3.35 -16.92 -2.44
CA LYS A 176 3.66 -17.78 -1.29
C LYS A 176 4.56 -18.94 -1.69
N GLN A 177 4.24 -19.62 -2.79
CA GLN A 177 5.03 -20.74 -3.30
C GLN A 177 6.44 -20.30 -3.69
N TYR A 178 6.58 -19.13 -4.33
CA TYR A 178 7.89 -18.55 -4.63
C TYR A 178 8.73 -18.32 -3.37
N VAL A 179 8.14 -17.76 -2.30
CA VAL A 179 8.83 -17.57 -1.02
C VAL A 179 9.31 -18.90 -0.44
N ILE A 180 8.43 -19.91 -0.42
CA ILE A 180 8.72 -21.24 0.14
C ILE A 180 9.80 -21.97 -0.65
N ASP A 181 9.65 -22.05 -1.98
CA ASP A 181 10.53 -22.86 -2.84
C ASP A 181 11.95 -22.29 -2.94
N ASN A 182 12.09 -20.99 -2.72
CA ASN A 182 13.38 -20.29 -2.87
C ASN A 182 13.95 -19.82 -1.53
N ASP A 183 13.34 -20.16 -0.39
CA ASP A 183 13.73 -19.72 0.97
C ASP A 183 13.98 -18.20 1.02
N VAL A 184 13.05 -17.43 0.46
CA VAL A 184 13.22 -15.99 0.25
C VAL A 184 13.17 -15.27 1.59
N LYS A 185 14.32 -14.79 2.06
CA LYS A 185 14.49 -14.04 3.32
C LYS A 185 15.31 -12.78 3.09
N ASP A 186 15.10 -11.78 3.95
CA ASP A 186 15.79 -10.49 3.87
C ASP A 186 15.62 -9.77 2.52
N HIS A 187 14.40 -9.84 1.96
CA HIS A 187 14.02 -9.13 0.73
C HIS A 187 13.06 -7.98 1.03
N TYR A 188 13.00 -7.02 0.11
CA TYR A 188 11.89 -6.08 0.02
C TYR A 188 10.84 -6.58 -0.96
N PHE A 189 9.59 -6.62 -0.52
CA PHE A 189 8.42 -6.88 -1.36
C PHE A 189 7.70 -5.55 -1.59
N LEU A 190 7.69 -5.07 -2.83
CA LEU A 190 7.09 -3.79 -3.20
C LEU A 190 5.82 -4.03 -4.01
N PHE A 191 4.66 -3.61 -3.49
CA PHE A 191 3.38 -3.81 -4.14
C PHE A 191 2.88 -2.54 -4.83
N CYS A 192 2.79 -2.59 -6.16
CA CYS A 192 2.23 -1.57 -7.06
C CYS A 192 0.99 -2.14 -7.79
N CYS A 193 0.09 -2.82 -7.06
CA CYS A 193 -0.99 -3.61 -7.65
C CYS A 193 -2.39 -3.34 -7.06
N GLY A 194 -2.61 -2.21 -6.40
CA GLY A 194 -3.93 -1.84 -5.88
C GLY A 194 -4.42 -2.79 -4.77
N PRO A 195 -5.74 -3.07 -4.67
CA PRO A 195 -6.32 -3.82 -3.54
C PRO A 195 -5.71 -5.20 -3.29
N ILE A 196 -5.22 -5.89 -4.33
CA ILE A 196 -4.56 -7.20 -4.15
C ILE A 196 -3.22 -7.06 -3.42
N GLY A 197 -2.55 -5.91 -3.54
CA GLY A 197 -1.33 -5.60 -2.80
C GLY A 197 -1.55 -5.61 -1.29
N ASN A 198 -2.72 -5.16 -0.81
CA ASN A 198 -3.06 -5.20 0.61
C ASN A 198 -3.18 -6.64 1.12
N VAL A 199 -3.80 -7.52 0.32
CA VAL A 199 -3.98 -8.94 0.64
C VAL A 199 -2.64 -9.67 0.59
N LEU A 200 -1.83 -9.44 -0.43
CA LEU A 200 -0.46 -9.97 -0.54
C LEU A 200 0.39 -9.54 0.66
N CYS A 201 0.33 -8.27 1.05
CA CYS A 201 1.08 -7.74 2.19
C CYS A 201 0.73 -8.51 3.48
N ALA A 202 -0.56 -8.67 3.80
CA ALA A 202 -0.98 -9.44 4.98
C ALA A 202 -0.59 -10.93 4.88
N ALA A 203 -0.88 -11.57 3.74
CA ALA A 203 -0.65 -13.00 3.55
C ALA A 203 0.83 -13.39 3.61
N LEU A 204 1.73 -12.56 3.07
CA LEU A 204 3.16 -12.82 3.09
C LEU A 204 3.80 -12.44 4.43
N THR A 205 3.24 -11.45 5.15
CA THR A 205 3.65 -11.13 6.52
C THR A 205 3.45 -12.33 7.45
N ASP A 206 2.36 -13.06 7.28
CA ASP A 206 2.05 -14.26 8.05
C ASP A 206 2.94 -15.45 7.70
N LEU A 207 3.39 -15.52 6.44
CA LEU A 207 4.19 -16.61 5.91
C LEU A 207 5.66 -16.53 6.32
N GLU A 208 6.28 -15.35 6.18
CA GLU A 208 7.73 -15.20 6.36
C GLU A 208 8.05 -13.84 7.00
N GLU A 209 8.66 -13.87 8.18
CA GLU A 209 8.86 -12.70 9.01
C GLU A 209 10.15 -11.90 8.72
N ASP A 210 11.13 -12.54 8.07
CA ASP A 210 12.44 -11.93 7.81
C ASP A 210 12.44 -10.96 6.60
N ASN A 211 11.35 -10.92 5.84
CA ASN A 211 11.15 -10.00 4.71
C ASN A 211 10.42 -8.73 5.13
N THR A 212 10.55 -7.66 4.34
CA THR A 212 9.81 -6.40 4.54
C THR A 212 8.82 -6.18 3.40
N TYR A 213 7.57 -5.88 3.74
CA TYR A 213 6.44 -5.87 2.80
C TYR A 213 5.83 -4.46 2.73
N LEU A 214 5.86 -3.82 1.57
CA LEU A 214 5.45 -2.42 1.42
C LEU A 214 4.48 -2.27 0.26
N ASP A 215 3.24 -1.90 0.56
CA ASP A 215 2.35 -1.31 -0.43
C ASP A 215 2.86 0.09 -0.72
N VAL A 216 3.38 0.28 -1.93
CA VAL A 216 3.89 1.57 -2.43
C VAL A 216 2.94 2.16 -3.48
N GLY A 217 1.98 1.37 -3.98
CA GLY A 217 0.98 1.82 -4.94
C GLY A 217 1.60 2.42 -6.20
N SER A 218 1.13 3.59 -6.60
CA SER A 218 1.58 4.29 -7.83
C SER A 218 2.85 5.11 -7.65
N THR A 219 3.47 5.18 -6.47
CA THR A 219 4.60 6.08 -6.23
C THR A 219 5.82 5.79 -7.10
N LEU A 220 5.95 4.56 -7.57
CA LEU A 220 7.05 4.09 -8.42
C LEU A 220 6.78 4.20 -9.92
N ASN A 221 5.59 4.62 -10.36
CA ASN A 221 5.25 4.70 -11.80
C ASN A 221 6.30 5.45 -12.65
N PRO A 222 6.91 6.56 -12.18
CA PRO A 222 7.97 7.24 -12.94
C PRO A 222 9.21 6.38 -13.19
N TYR A 223 9.54 5.45 -12.29
CA TYR A 223 10.66 4.50 -12.44
C TYR A 223 10.30 3.26 -13.26
N LEU A 224 9.00 3.04 -13.48
CA LEU A 224 8.45 1.88 -14.18
C LEU A 224 7.97 2.22 -15.60
N LYS A 225 8.22 3.45 -16.08
CA LYS A 225 7.77 4.01 -17.37
C LYS A 225 6.26 3.86 -17.60
N LEU A 226 5.49 4.00 -16.53
CA LEU A 226 4.04 3.85 -16.51
C LEU A 226 3.34 5.21 -16.68
N ASP A 227 3.73 5.99 -17.70
CA ASP A 227 3.29 7.37 -17.91
C ASP A 227 1.77 7.51 -18.09
N LYS A 228 1.10 6.46 -18.61
CA LYS A 228 -0.37 6.41 -18.74
C LYS A 228 -1.10 6.51 -17.40
N TYR A 229 -0.43 6.22 -16.29
CA TYR A 229 -0.97 6.30 -14.93
C TYR A 229 -0.35 7.48 -14.16
N PHE A 230 -0.12 8.60 -14.83
CA PHE A 230 0.35 9.84 -14.20
C PHE A 230 -0.52 10.23 -12.99
N ARG A 231 0.12 10.80 -11.97
CA ARG A 231 -0.53 11.32 -10.76
C ARG A 231 -0.08 12.76 -10.54
N ASP A 232 -1.02 13.63 -10.19
CA ASP A 232 -0.75 15.07 -10.11
C ASP A 232 0.32 15.44 -9.07
N TYR A 233 0.49 14.64 -8.02
CA TYR A 233 1.52 14.86 -6.99
C TYR A 233 2.95 14.58 -7.50
N TYR A 234 3.14 14.00 -8.69
CA TYR A 234 4.48 13.90 -9.31
C TYR A 234 5.01 15.28 -9.75
N ASN A 235 4.12 16.23 -10.01
CA ASN A 235 4.50 17.60 -10.29
C ASN A 235 4.58 18.40 -8.98
N GLU A 236 5.80 18.76 -8.55
CA GLU A 236 6.06 19.49 -7.30
C GLU A 236 5.32 20.84 -7.22
N ASP A 237 5.00 21.45 -8.37
CA ASP A 237 4.26 22.70 -8.42
C ASP A 237 2.74 22.55 -8.21
N SER A 238 2.22 21.31 -8.31
CA SER A 238 0.79 21.04 -8.21
C SER A 238 0.25 21.31 -6.80
N ILE A 239 -1.05 21.58 -6.73
CA ILE A 239 -1.74 21.73 -5.43
C ILE A 239 -1.70 20.44 -4.61
N PHE A 240 -1.63 19.29 -5.26
CA PHE A 240 -1.57 17.98 -4.62
C PHE A 240 -0.20 17.74 -3.97
N ALA A 241 0.89 18.12 -4.64
CA ALA A 241 2.24 18.08 -4.08
C ALA A 241 2.43 19.03 -2.87
N LYS A 242 1.48 19.92 -2.60
CA LYS A 242 1.46 20.82 -1.44
C LYS A 242 0.46 20.38 -0.36
N HIS A 243 -0.34 19.35 -0.64
CA HIS A 243 -1.36 18.85 0.28
C HIS A 243 -0.72 18.08 1.44
N LYS A 244 -1.18 18.35 2.66
CA LYS A 244 -0.77 17.63 3.86
C LYS A 244 -1.96 16.87 4.41
N GLY A 245 -1.76 15.58 4.72
CA GLY A 245 -2.78 14.76 5.34
C GLY A 245 -3.26 15.35 6.66
N VAL A 246 -4.57 15.36 6.86
CA VAL A 246 -5.22 15.79 8.12
C VAL A 246 -5.53 14.55 8.95
N TRP A 247 -5.38 14.62 10.27
CA TRP A 247 -5.82 13.54 11.18
C TRP A 247 -6.85 14.09 12.16
N LEU A 248 -7.95 13.36 12.38
CA LEU A 248 -8.87 13.68 13.47
C LEU A 248 -8.48 12.89 14.71
N HIS A 249 -8.30 13.58 15.82
CA HIS A 249 -8.20 12.95 17.12
C HIS A 249 -9.60 12.80 17.69
N ALA A 250 -9.99 11.58 18.05
CA ALA A 250 -11.15 11.39 18.91
C ALA A 250 -10.87 12.10 20.25
N GLY A 251 -11.76 13.01 20.64
CA GLY A 251 -11.66 13.77 21.89
C GLY A 251 -11.96 12.94 23.12
#